data_AF-A0A6B2DZW8-F1
#
_entry.id   AF-A0A6B2DZW8-F1
#
_cell.length_a   1.000
_cell.length_b   1.000
_cell.length_c   1.000
_cell.angle_alpha   90.00
_cell.angle_beta   90.00
_cell.angle_gamma   90.00
#
_symmetry.space_group_name_H-M   'P 1'
#
loop_
_entity.id
_entity.type
_entity.pdbx_description
1 polymer ?
#
loop_
_entity_poly.entity_id
_entity_poly.type
_entity_poly.pdbx_seq_one_letter_code
_entity_poly.pdbx_strand_id
1 'polypeptide(L)'
;MAVAVAVDGVDPVYAADRDDEFRGRGLQGYLVQPTGPRLPAAPGVARLPGPGEAVLSPALAALLRSPEGELLRPRFPQQVIGTIGDAGLTGPNELFFYVGSATVATQPGAVPVSGFGGEPRRRGLDPLELLLVVVGATTCLVPVFVFVVTSTRLAAAARDRRLAALRLVGADRGQVRR
;
A
#
# COMPACT_ATOMS: atom_id res chain seq x y z
N MET A 1 -6.43 -5.75 6.13
CA MET A 1 -6.32 -6.82 7.15
C MET A 1 -5.20 -7.78 6.74
N ALA A 2 -4.39 -8.28 7.68
CA ALA A 2 -3.04 -8.82 7.47
C ALA A 2 -2.94 -10.31 7.03
N VAL A 3 -1.95 -10.60 6.18
CA VAL A 3 -1.60 -11.93 5.63
C VAL A 3 -0.59 -12.64 6.56
N ALA A 4 -0.96 -13.79 7.16
CA ALA A 4 -0.09 -14.54 8.08
C ALA A 4 0.49 -15.85 7.49
N VAL A 5 1.74 -16.10 7.91
CA VAL A 5 2.68 -17.17 7.53
C VAL A 5 2.17 -18.57 7.83
N ALA A 6 2.59 -19.52 6.98
CA ALA A 6 2.41 -20.99 7.04
C ALA A 6 2.20 -21.53 8.48
N VAL A 7 0.96 -21.89 8.83
CA VAL A 7 0.63 -22.69 10.00
C VAL A 7 0.69 -24.17 9.60
N ASP A 8 1.51 -24.96 10.29
CA ASP A 8 1.61 -26.40 10.04
C ASP A 8 0.25 -27.09 10.21
N GLY A 9 -0.20 -27.80 9.18
CA GLY A 9 -1.47 -28.54 9.17
C GLY A 9 -2.68 -27.82 8.55
N VAL A 10 -2.49 -26.63 7.97
CA VAL A 10 -3.52 -25.88 7.21
C VAL A 10 -3.12 -25.84 5.72
N ASP A 11 -4.07 -26.15 4.84
CA ASP A 11 -3.85 -26.04 3.39
C ASP A 11 -3.73 -24.55 3.02
N PRO A 12 -2.61 -24.11 2.41
CA PRO A 12 -2.40 -22.70 2.10
C PRO A 12 -3.44 -22.23 1.08
N VAL A 13 -3.93 -21.01 1.26
CA VAL A 13 -4.83 -20.34 0.33
C VAL A 13 -4.03 -19.27 -0.39
N TYR A 14 -4.04 -19.29 -1.73
CA TYR A 14 -3.47 -18.17 -2.45
C TYR A 14 -4.44 -16.99 -2.36
N ALA A 15 -3.95 -15.85 -1.87
CA ALA A 15 -4.71 -14.61 -1.84
C ALA A 15 -4.01 -13.56 -2.70
N ALA A 16 -4.75 -12.89 -3.57
CA ALA A 16 -4.32 -11.71 -4.29
C ALA A 16 -5.20 -10.54 -3.90
N ASP A 17 -4.55 -9.41 -3.62
CA ASP A 17 -5.25 -8.17 -3.26
C ASP A 17 -5.88 -7.53 -4.49
N ARG A 18 -7.04 -6.93 -4.31
CA ARG A 18 -7.78 -6.23 -5.36
C ARG A 18 -8.38 -4.97 -4.77
N ASP A 19 -7.75 -3.86 -5.11
CA ASP A 19 -8.26 -2.53 -4.86
C ASP A 19 -8.90 -1.97 -6.13
N ASP A 20 -10.11 -1.45 -6.00
CA ASP A 20 -10.84 -0.71 -7.03
C ASP A 20 -11.58 0.46 -6.37
N GLU A 21 -12.16 1.33 -7.18
CA GLU A 21 -12.96 2.45 -6.70
C GLU A 21 -14.30 2.47 -7.42
N PHE A 22 -15.38 2.65 -6.65
CA PHE A 22 -16.71 2.82 -7.20
C PHE A 22 -17.35 4.09 -6.64
N ARG A 23 -17.54 5.09 -7.52
CA ARG A 23 -18.20 6.37 -7.21
C ARG A 23 -17.60 7.09 -5.99
N GLY A 24 -16.27 7.19 -5.90
CA GLY A 24 -15.62 7.86 -4.76
C GLY A 24 -15.50 6.99 -3.51
N ARG A 25 -15.94 5.73 -3.55
CA ARG A 25 -15.85 4.78 -2.44
C ARG A 25 -14.85 3.69 -2.79
N GLY A 26 -13.84 3.53 -1.93
CA GLY A 26 -12.87 2.44 -2.05
C GLY A 26 -13.59 1.09 -1.96
N LEU A 27 -13.37 0.25 -2.96
CA LEU A 27 -13.87 -1.10 -3.06
C LEU A 27 -12.66 -2.03 -2.99
N GLN A 28 -12.46 -2.63 -1.81
CA GLN A 28 -11.28 -3.45 -1.56
C GLN A 28 -11.70 -4.91 -1.39
N GLY A 29 -10.80 -5.83 -1.67
CA GLY A 29 -11.11 -7.24 -1.51
C GLY A 29 -9.96 -8.16 -1.83
N TYR A 30 -10.20 -9.45 -1.62
CA TYR A 30 -9.25 -10.50 -1.93
C TYR A 30 -9.84 -11.49 -2.93
N LEU A 31 -9.04 -11.81 -3.94
CA LEU A 31 -9.22 -13.02 -4.72
C LEU A 31 -8.57 -14.16 -3.96
N VAL A 32 -9.33 -15.21 -3.68
CA VAL A 32 -8.85 -16.38 -2.92
C VAL A 32 -8.92 -17.64 -3.77
N GLN A 33 -7.93 -18.50 -3.62
CA GLN A 33 -7.91 -19.83 -4.20
C GLN A 33 -7.65 -20.86 -3.10
N PRO A 34 -8.70 -21.58 -2.68
CA PRO A 34 -8.57 -22.73 -1.81
C PRO A 34 -7.69 -23.82 -2.44
N THR A 35 -6.69 -24.34 -1.70
CA THR A 35 -5.83 -25.45 -2.16
C THR A 35 -6.25 -26.80 -1.60
N GLY A 36 -7.14 -26.84 -0.59
CA GLY A 36 -7.61 -28.07 0.03
C GLY A 36 -8.79 -27.87 1.00
N PRO A 37 -9.23 -28.93 1.70
CA PRO A 37 -10.38 -28.87 2.62
C PRO A 37 -10.06 -28.21 3.97
N ARG A 38 -8.80 -28.17 4.41
CA ARG A 38 -8.41 -27.56 5.70
C ARG A 38 -7.96 -26.12 5.48
N LEU A 39 -8.93 -25.23 5.30
CA LEU A 39 -8.68 -23.82 5.04
C LEU A 39 -8.51 -23.00 6.33
N PRO A 40 -7.70 -21.94 6.31
CA PRO A 40 -7.59 -21.02 7.44
C PRO A 40 -8.90 -20.28 7.68
N ALA A 41 -9.27 -20.11 8.94
CA ALA A 41 -10.45 -19.33 9.33
C ALA A 41 -10.19 -17.84 9.10
N ALA A 42 -10.96 -17.22 8.21
CA ALA A 42 -10.95 -15.78 8.01
C ALA A 42 -11.88 -15.09 9.03
N PRO A 43 -11.45 -14.00 9.69
CA PRO A 43 -12.28 -13.23 10.60
C PRO A 43 -13.58 -12.79 9.92
N GLY A 44 -14.72 -13.02 10.57
CA GLY A 44 -16.04 -12.64 10.06
C GLY A 44 -16.55 -13.49 8.88
N VAL A 45 -15.82 -14.51 8.41
CA VAL A 45 -16.24 -15.33 7.27
C VAL A 45 -16.42 -16.79 7.71
N ALA A 46 -17.62 -17.32 7.56
CA ALA A 46 -17.94 -18.70 7.97
C ALA A 46 -17.18 -19.76 7.15
N ARG A 47 -17.03 -19.54 5.85
CA ARG A 47 -16.29 -20.40 4.91
C ARG A 47 -15.72 -19.53 3.79
N LEU A 48 -14.45 -19.75 3.45
CA LEU A 48 -13.84 -19.07 2.31
C LEU A 48 -14.53 -19.49 0.99
N PRO A 49 -14.79 -18.54 0.08
CA PRO A 49 -15.44 -18.84 -1.18
C PRO A 49 -14.56 -19.72 -2.08
N GLY A 50 -15.18 -20.74 -2.67
CA GLY A 50 -14.61 -21.53 -3.76
C GLY A 50 -14.70 -20.82 -5.12
N PRO A 51 -14.13 -21.41 -6.18
CA PRO A 51 -14.17 -20.83 -7.53
C PRO A 51 -15.59 -20.48 -7.97
N GLY A 52 -15.84 -19.21 -8.29
CA GLY A 52 -17.17 -18.73 -8.70
C GLY A 52 -18.13 -18.43 -7.56
N GLU A 53 -17.71 -18.59 -6.31
CA GLU A 53 -18.42 -18.12 -5.13
C GLU A 53 -17.85 -16.78 -4.64
N ALA A 54 -18.65 -16.01 -3.92
CA ALA A 54 -18.25 -14.75 -3.30
C ALA A 54 -18.86 -14.56 -1.91
N VAL A 55 -18.11 -13.91 -1.02
CA VAL A 55 -18.58 -13.45 0.28
C VAL A 55 -18.42 -11.93 0.32
N LEU A 56 -19.48 -11.22 0.64
CA LEU A 56 -19.51 -9.75 0.53
C LEU A 56 -19.76 -9.10 1.89
N SER A 57 -19.23 -7.90 2.11
CA SER A 57 -19.64 -7.08 3.25
C SER A 57 -21.15 -6.76 3.20
N PRO A 58 -21.81 -6.54 4.36
CA PRO A 58 -23.23 -6.20 4.41
C PRO A 58 -23.55 -4.92 3.63
N ALA A 59 -22.67 -3.91 3.70
CA ALA A 59 -22.79 -2.66 2.96
C ALA A 59 -22.70 -2.89 1.44
N LEU A 60 -21.76 -3.71 0.98
CA LEU A 60 -21.63 -4.04 -0.44
C LEU A 60 -22.82 -4.87 -0.94
N ALA A 61 -23.29 -5.84 -0.16
CA ALA A 61 -24.48 -6.63 -0.49
C ALA A 61 -25.76 -5.76 -0.54
N ALA A 62 -25.87 -4.73 0.31
CA ALA A 62 -26.94 -3.74 0.22
C ALA A 62 -26.80 -2.86 -1.02
N LEU A 63 -25.58 -2.41 -1.33
CA LEU A 63 -25.29 -1.58 -2.49
C LEU A 63 -25.61 -2.30 -3.81
N LEU A 64 -25.23 -3.58 -3.93
CA LEU A 64 -25.56 -4.39 -5.11
C LEU A 64 -27.07 -4.59 -5.29
N ARG A 65 -27.86 -4.64 -4.20
CA ARG A 65 -29.33 -4.73 -4.29
C ARG A 65 -29.97 -3.38 -4.60
N SER A 66 -29.32 -2.28 -4.25
CA SER A 66 -29.79 -0.93 -4.57
C SER A 66 -29.67 -0.62 -6.07
N PRO A 67 -30.43 0.36 -6.59
CA PRO A 67 -30.26 0.86 -7.96
C PRO A 67 -28.89 1.52 -8.19
N GLU A 68 -28.22 1.98 -7.14
CA GLU A 68 -26.88 2.59 -7.25
C GLU A 68 -25.81 1.57 -7.65
N GLY A 69 -26.02 0.29 -7.30
CA GLY A 69 -25.14 -0.82 -7.63
C GLY A 69 -25.42 -1.48 -8.98
N GLU A 70 -26.37 -0.98 -9.78
CA GLU A 70 -26.69 -1.54 -11.12
C GLU A 70 -25.44 -1.70 -12.00
N LEU A 71 -24.54 -0.71 -11.99
CA LEU A 71 -23.29 -0.75 -12.74
C LEU A 71 -22.24 -1.68 -12.13
N LEU A 72 -22.37 -1.99 -10.84
CA LEU A 72 -21.44 -2.84 -10.10
C LEU A 72 -21.83 -4.32 -10.17
N ARG A 73 -23.13 -4.64 -10.32
CA ARG A 73 -23.63 -6.03 -10.45
C ARG A 73 -22.91 -6.86 -11.51
N PRO A 74 -22.65 -6.36 -12.73
CA PRO A 74 -21.96 -7.15 -13.77
C PRO A 74 -20.51 -7.51 -13.40
N ARG A 75 -19.87 -6.76 -12.49
CA ARG A 75 -18.51 -7.06 -12.01
C ARG A 75 -18.47 -8.23 -11.02
N PHE A 76 -19.60 -8.58 -10.41
CA PHE A 76 -19.73 -9.68 -9.48
C PHE A 76 -20.68 -10.76 -10.00
N PRO A 77 -20.30 -11.50 -11.07
CA PRO A 77 -21.11 -12.60 -11.59
C PRO A 77 -21.13 -13.84 -10.68
N GLN A 78 -20.32 -13.85 -9.61
CA GLN A 78 -20.17 -14.96 -8.69
C GLN A 78 -21.40 -15.15 -7.80
N GLN A 79 -21.61 -16.39 -7.35
CA GLN A 79 -22.67 -16.71 -6.41
C GLN A 79 -22.30 -16.20 -5.01
N VAL A 80 -23.12 -15.29 -4.47
CA VAL A 80 -22.93 -14.80 -3.10
C VAL A 80 -23.37 -15.88 -2.11
N ILE A 81 -22.41 -16.48 -1.42
CA ILE A 81 -22.65 -17.58 -0.45
C ILE A 81 -22.86 -17.09 0.98
N GLY A 82 -22.56 -15.82 1.26
CA GLY A 82 -22.68 -15.26 2.60
C GLY A 82 -22.22 -13.80 2.70
N THR A 83 -22.28 -13.30 3.93
CA THR A 83 -21.80 -11.96 4.26
C THR A 83 -20.65 -12.00 5.26
N ILE A 84 -19.78 -10.99 5.19
CA ILE A 84 -18.68 -10.80 6.14
C ILE A 84 -19.24 -10.18 7.43
N GLY A 85 -19.01 -10.82 8.57
CA GLY A 85 -19.36 -10.27 9.88
C GLY A 85 -18.39 -9.20 10.36
N ASP A 86 -18.78 -8.46 11.39
CA ASP A 86 -18.06 -7.27 11.89
C ASP A 86 -16.60 -7.54 12.27
N ALA A 87 -16.29 -8.75 12.76
CA ALA A 87 -14.93 -9.14 13.10
C ALA A 87 -13.95 -9.15 11.90
N GLY A 88 -14.46 -9.20 10.67
CA GLY A 88 -13.68 -9.14 9.43
C GLY A 88 -13.66 -7.78 8.75
N LEU A 89 -14.30 -6.77 9.35
CA LEU A 89 -14.45 -5.44 8.78
C LEU A 89 -13.82 -4.39 9.71
N THR A 90 -13.20 -3.38 9.11
CA THR A 90 -12.70 -2.18 9.78
C THR A 90 -13.85 -1.24 10.15
N GLY A 91 -14.97 -1.31 9.43
CA GLY A 91 -16.18 -0.56 9.77
C GLY A 91 -17.45 -1.07 9.06
N PRO A 92 -18.64 -0.68 9.55
CA PRO A 92 -19.93 -1.22 9.08
C PRO A 92 -20.27 -0.80 7.64
N ASN A 93 -19.67 0.27 7.13
CA ASN A 93 -19.89 0.81 5.79
C ASN A 93 -18.76 0.46 4.81
N GLU A 94 -17.83 -0.40 5.20
CA GLU A 94 -16.71 -0.80 4.36
C GLU A 94 -17.21 -1.67 3.19
N LEU A 95 -16.79 -1.33 1.97
CA LEU A 95 -17.10 -2.11 0.78
C LEU A 95 -16.01 -3.15 0.56
N PHE A 96 -16.15 -4.27 1.28
CA PHE A 96 -15.19 -5.38 1.22
C PHE A 96 -15.77 -6.63 0.54
N PHE A 97 -14.94 -7.39 -0.18
CA PHE A 97 -15.33 -8.66 -0.80
C PHE A 97 -14.23 -9.73 -0.74
N TYR A 98 -14.65 -10.99 -0.68
CA TYR A 98 -13.83 -12.16 -0.98
C TYR A 98 -14.43 -12.86 -2.19
N VAL A 99 -13.65 -13.09 -3.24
CA VAL A 99 -14.09 -13.79 -4.45
C VAL A 99 -13.19 -15.00 -4.66
N GLY A 100 -13.79 -16.18 -4.78
CA GLY A 100 -13.05 -17.40 -5.07
C GLY A 100 -12.76 -17.53 -6.56
N SER A 101 -11.51 -17.82 -6.91
CA SER A 101 -11.08 -18.08 -8.29
C SER A 101 -10.10 -19.24 -8.35
N ALA A 102 -10.11 -19.99 -9.46
CA ALA A 102 -9.19 -21.10 -9.70
C ALA A 102 -7.81 -20.65 -10.23
N THR A 103 -7.65 -19.38 -10.59
CA THR A 103 -6.45 -18.84 -11.28
C THR A 103 -5.67 -17.83 -10.45
N VAL A 104 -5.96 -17.68 -9.16
CA VAL A 104 -5.27 -16.71 -8.29
C VAL A 104 -3.79 -17.05 -8.17
N ALA A 105 -3.44 -18.33 -8.04
CA ALA A 105 -2.06 -18.78 -7.88
C ALA A 105 -1.12 -18.36 -9.04
N THR A 106 -1.68 -18.11 -10.24
CA THR A 106 -0.90 -17.66 -11.40
C THR A 106 -0.87 -16.13 -11.56
N GLN A 107 -1.54 -15.38 -10.68
CA GLN A 107 -1.57 -13.92 -10.76
C GLN A 107 -0.33 -13.28 -10.11
N PRO A 108 0.20 -12.20 -10.71
CA PRO A 108 1.23 -11.40 -10.06
C PRO A 108 0.68 -10.82 -8.75
N GLY A 109 1.42 -10.98 -7.66
CA GLY A 109 1.02 -10.51 -6.32
C GLY A 109 0.20 -11.51 -5.49
N ALA A 110 -0.08 -12.71 -6.02
CA ALA A 110 -0.66 -13.79 -5.25
C ALA A 110 0.33 -14.31 -4.19
N VAL A 111 -0.11 -14.35 -2.93
CA VAL A 111 0.71 -14.79 -1.81
C VAL A 111 0.04 -16.00 -1.17
N PRO A 112 0.79 -17.08 -0.86
CA PRO A 112 0.24 -18.17 -0.06
C PRO A 112 0.02 -17.68 1.38
N VAL A 113 -1.24 -17.76 1.81
CA VAL A 113 -1.73 -17.39 3.14
C VAL A 113 -2.18 -18.64 3.86
N SER A 114 -1.80 -18.79 5.12
CA SER A 114 -2.17 -19.98 5.91
C SER A 114 -2.81 -19.63 7.25
N GLY A 115 -2.98 -18.33 7.52
CA GLY A 115 -3.63 -17.80 8.69
C GLY A 115 -4.09 -16.37 8.43
N PHE A 116 -5.20 -16.01 9.08
CA PHE A 116 -5.70 -14.64 9.12
C PHE A 116 -5.61 -14.14 10.57
N GLY A 117 -5.11 -12.92 10.77
CA GLY A 117 -4.96 -12.32 12.11
C GLY A 117 -3.54 -12.20 12.67
N GLY A 118 -2.50 -12.24 11.82
CA GLY A 118 -1.11 -11.96 12.21
C GLY A 118 -0.70 -10.50 12.05
N GLU A 119 0.50 -10.15 12.53
CA GLU A 119 1.14 -8.85 12.26
C GLU A 119 1.12 -8.54 10.75
N PRO A 120 0.72 -7.31 10.33
CA PRO A 120 0.70 -6.93 8.92
C PRO A 120 2.09 -7.10 8.32
N ARG A 121 2.27 -8.12 7.49
CA ARG A 121 3.44 -8.21 6.63
C ARG A 121 3.40 -6.97 5.74
N ARG A 122 4.32 -6.02 5.99
CA ARG A 122 4.55 -4.89 5.09
C ARG A 122 4.72 -5.47 3.70
N ARG A 123 3.74 -5.25 2.82
CA ARG A 123 3.91 -5.54 1.40
C ARG A 123 5.13 -4.74 0.97
N GLY A 124 6.16 -5.44 0.47
CA GLY A 124 7.31 -4.76 -0.10
C GLY A 124 6.83 -3.85 -1.22
N LEU A 125 7.44 -2.67 -1.36
CA LEU A 125 7.10 -1.75 -2.44
C LEU A 125 7.22 -2.50 -3.76
N ASP A 126 6.16 -2.47 -4.56
CA ASP A 126 6.21 -3.05 -5.89
C ASP A 126 7.32 -2.34 -6.69
N PRO A 127 8.02 -2.97 -7.65
CA PRO A 127 9.14 -2.33 -8.35
C PRO A 127 8.75 -0.97 -8.97
N LEU A 128 7.48 -0.81 -9.38
CA LEU A 128 6.94 0.45 -9.87
C LEU A 128 6.81 1.51 -8.76
N GLU A 129 6.33 1.14 -7.57
CA GLU A 129 6.26 2.05 -6.42
C GLU A 129 7.66 2.47 -5.97
N LEU A 130 8.59 1.52 -5.90
CA LEU A 130 9.99 1.80 -5.56
C LEU A 130 10.61 2.75 -6.60
N LEU A 131 10.35 2.54 -7.90
CA LEU A 131 10.77 3.45 -8.96
C LEU A 131 10.18 4.85 -8.75
N LEU A 132 8.89 4.95 -8.45
CA LEU A 132 8.21 6.22 -8.18
C LEU A 132 8.83 6.95 -6.98
N VAL A 133 9.11 6.22 -5.89
CA VAL A 133 9.77 6.77 -4.70
C VAL A 133 11.17 7.27 -5.05
N VAL A 134 11.96 6.50 -5.80
CA VAL A 134 13.32 6.90 -6.22
C VAL A 134 13.28 8.13 -7.13
N VAL A 135 12.37 8.19 -8.10
CA VAL A 135 12.21 9.33 -9.00
C VAL A 135 11.74 10.57 -8.22
N GLY A 136 10.75 10.41 -7.34
CA GLY A 136 10.24 11.49 -6.49
C GLY A 136 11.31 12.03 -5.52
N ALA A 137 12.04 11.14 -4.87
CA ALA A 137 13.15 11.49 -3.99
C ALA A 137 14.26 12.22 -4.77
N THR A 138 14.65 11.73 -5.94
CA THR A 138 15.67 12.38 -6.79
C THR A 138 15.21 13.76 -7.24
N THR A 139 13.95 13.89 -7.65
CA THR A 139 13.34 15.16 -8.07
C THR A 139 13.31 16.18 -6.93
N CYS A 140 13.10 15.75 -5.68
CA CYS A 140 13.15 16.63 -4.51
C CYS A 140 14.58 16.96 -4.08
N LEU A 141 15.50 15.99 -4.14
CA LEU A 141 16.88 16.15 -3.66
C LEU A 141 17.74 17.02 -4.57
N VAL A 142 17.54 16.95 -5.89
CA VAL A 142 18.35 17.72 -6.86
C VAL A 142 18.25 19.24 -6.61
N PRO A 143 17.06 19.87 -6.49
CA PRO A 143 16.94 21.29 -6.18
C PRO A 143 17.56 21.67 -4.84
N VAL A 144 17.35 20.83 -3.80
CA VAL A 144 17.92 21.06 -2.47
C VAL A 144 19.45 21.06 -2.52
N PHE A 145 20.04 20.11 -3.24
CA PHE A 145 21.48 20.01 -3.40
C PHE A 145 22.04 21.23 -4.15
N VAL A 146 21.42 21.61 -5.28
CA VAL A 146 21.82 22.79 -6.05
C VAL A 146 21.73 24.06 -5.18
N PHE A 147 20.67 24.21 -4.39
CA PHE A 147 20.50 25.32 -3.46
C PHE A 147 21.60 25.37 -2.39
N VAL A 148 21.96 24.24 -1.79
CA VAL A 148 23.04 24.17 -0.79
C VAL A 148 24.39 24.53 -1.40
N VAL A 149 24.71 24.00 -2.58
CA VAL A 149 25.97 24.28 -3.28
C VAL A 149 26.06 25.77 -3.63
N THR A 150 25.00 26.34 -4.20
CA THR A 150 24.95 27.76 -4.58
C THR A 150 25.04 28.68 -3.36
N SER A 151 24.30 28.37 -2.29
CA SER A 151 24.35 29.12 -1.02
C SER A 151 25.75 29.09 -0.39
N THR A 152 26.40 27.91 -0.36
CA THR A 152 27.76 27.76 0.16
C THR A 152 28.77 28.56 -0.67
N ARG A 153 28.65 28.54 -2.00
CA ARG A 153 29.50 29.31 -2.91
C ARG A 153 29.32 30.82 -2.71
N LEU A 154 28.09 31.30 -2.54
CA LEU A 154 27.80 32.71 -2.26
C LEU A 154 28.36 33.14 -0.89
N ALA A 155 28.22 32.30 0.13
CA ALA A 155 28.76 32.55 1.46
C ALA A 155 30.30 32.63 1.45
N ALA A 156 30.97 31.76 0.70
CA ALA A 156 32.42 31.80 0.52
C ALA A 156 32.87 33.10 -0.18
N ALA A 157 32.21 33.46 -1.29
CA ALA A 157 32.51 34.70 -2.01
C ALA A 157 32.31 35.96 -1.16
N ALA A 158 31.32 35.96 -0.26
CA ALA A 158 31.10 37.06 0.68
C ALA A 158 32.21 37.17 1.74
N ARG A 159 32.74 36.04 2.23
CA ARG A 159 33.88 36.02 3.16
C ARG A 159 35.16 36.54 2.50
N ASP A 160 35.45 36.11 1.28
CA ASP A 160 36.65 36.53 0.55
C ASP A 160 36.64 38.04 0.28
N ARG A 161 35.50 38.60 -0.12
CA ARG A 161 35.34 40.05 -0.30
C ARG A 161 35.56 40.83 0.99
N ARG A 162 35.05 40.34 2.12
CA ARG A 162 35.28 40.99 3.44
C ARG A 162 36.75 40.98 3.83
N LEU A 163 37.48 39.88 3.60
CA LEU A 163 38.92 39.81 3.87
C LEU A 163 39.74 40.71 2.94
N ALA A 164 39.36 40.82 1.67
CA ALA A 164 39.99 41.73 0.73
C ALA A 164 39.80 43.20 1.12
N ALA A 165 38.59 43.59 1.55
CA ALA A 165 38.33 44.94 2.04
C ALA A 165 39.14 45.28 3.31
N LEU A 166 39.28 44.34 4.25
CA LEU A 166 40.11 44.54 5.44
C LEU A 166 41.59 44.72 5.11
N ARG A 167 42.12 43.98 4.13
CA ARG A 167 43.48 44.17 3.62
C ARG A 167 43.67 45.55 2.97
N LEU A 168 42.68 46.04 2.23
CA LEU A 168 42.68 47.37 1.61
C LEU A 168 42.70 48.51 2.64
N VAL A 169 42.08 48.32 3.81
CA VAL A 169 42.09 49.30 4.91
C VAL A 169 43.37 49.17 5.77
N GLY A 170 44.32 48.32 5.39
CA GLY A 170 45.63 48.22 6.04
C GLY A 170 45.67 47.32 7.27
N ALA A 171 44.63 46.52 7.51
CA ALA A 171 44.63 45.52 8.58
C ALA A 171 45.49 44.31 8.17
N ASP A 172 46.82 44.45 8.27
CA ASP A 172 47.75 43.33 8.15
C ASP A 172 48.03 42.70 9.53
N ARG A 173 48.24 41.38 9.55
CA ARG A 173 48.39 40.54 10.76
C ARG A 173 49.71 40.80 11.54
N GLY A 174 50.43 41.88 11.25
CA GLY A 174 51.72 42.22 11.83
C GLY A 174 51.68 42.94 13.18
N GLN A 175 50.52 43.37 13.70
CA GLN A 175 50.46 44.32 14.83
C GLN A 175 49.99 43.71 16.17
N VAL A 176 50.12 42.40 16.38
CA VAL A 176 49.81 41.74 17.69
C VAL A 176 51.00 40.94 18.23
N ARG A 177 52.22 41.45 18.06
CA ARG A 177 53.37 40.99 18.85
C ARG A 177 54.35 42.13 19.12
N ARG A 178 53.99 43.00 20.06
CA ARG A 178 54.95 43.75 20.87
C ARG A 178 54.32 44.18 22.17
#